data_AF-A0A7W8VI52-F1
#
_entry.id   AF-A0A7W8VI52-F1
#
_cell.length_a   1.000
_cell.length_b   1.000
_cell.length_c   1.000
_cell.angle_alpha   90.00
_cell.angle_beta   90.00
_cell.angle_gamma   90.00
#
_symmetry.space_group_name_H-M   'P 1'
#
loop_
_entity.id
_entity.type
_entity.pdbx_description
1 polymer ?
#
loop_
_entity_poly.entity_id
_entity_poly.type
_entity_poly.pdbx_seq_one_letter_code
_entity_poly.pdbx_strand_id
1 'polypeptide(L)'
;MSSSFKSNKEIPAVPLMHYFDPKKGTARIICKPNYGFDKWKTYIRKYKNIDIEHQKVREIAINESVQKNFTIYAFLMESKYLVDPTEEPYFPGEKEMEFPAPILIYKKEGKNWKQLAKVEVKDWSAFADLQMNTILGKSGYSK
;
A
#
# COMPACT_ATOMS: atom_id res chain seq x y z
N MET A 1 20.15 1.87 21.59
CA MET A 1 19.47 0.57 21.77
C MET A 1 18.79 0.23 20.46
N SER A 2 19.28 -0.80 19.76
CA SER A 2 18.74 -1.26 18.49
C SER A 2 17.45 -2.06 18.73
N SER A 3 16.31 -1.41 18.55
CA SER A 3 15.00 -2.07 18.53
C SER A 3 14.85 -2.80 17.20
N SER A 4 15.20 -4.08 17.16
CA SER A 4 14.83 -4.96 16.06
C SER A 4 13.31 -5.14 16.05
N PHE A 5 12.63 -4.36 15.22
CA PHE A 5 11.18 -4.39 15.08
C PHE A 5 10.76 -5.68 14.36
N LYS A 6 10.45 -6.75 15.11
CA LYS A 6 9.75 -7.92 14.57
C LYS A 6 8.25 -7.72 14.70
N SER A 7 7.69 -6.98 13.76
CA SER A 7 6.26 -7.02 13.48
C SER A 7 5.93 -8.42 12.94
N ASN A 8 5.42 -9.33 13.78
CA ASN A 8 4.88 -10.64 13.36
C ASN A 8 3.60 -10.52 12.49
N LYS A 9 3.17 -9.30 12.19
CA LYS A 9 2.17 -8.98 11.16
C LYS A 9 2.84 -8.16 10.06
N GLU A 10 3.99 -8.60 9.56
CA GLU A 10 4.42 -8.17 8.23
C GLU A 10 3.22 -8.32 7.30
N ILE A 11 3.00 -7.38 6.39
CA ILE A 11 2.21 -7.63 5.19
C ILE A 11 3.11 -8.53 4.35
N PRO A 12 3.12 -9.88 4.51
CA PRO A 12 4.17 -10.70 3.95
C PRO A 12 3.62 -11.14 2.60
N ALA A 13 4.00 -10.41 1.56
CA ALA A 13 3.69 -10.68 0.16
C ALA A 13 2.33 -10.15 -0.35
N VAL A 14 2.13 -8.83 -0.36
CA VAL A 14 1.21 -8.21 -1.34
C VAL A 14 1.99 -7.13 -2.09
N PRO A 15 1.90 -7.08 -3.43
CA PRO A 15 2.67 -6.18 -4.28
C PRO A 15 2.36 -4.77 -3.84
N LEU A 16 3.36 -4.11 -3.27
CA LEU A 16 3.30 -2.73 -2.87
C LEU A 16 3.90 -1.88 -3.99
N MET A 17 3.17 -0.90 -4.48
CA MET A 17 3.77 0.20 -5.23
C MET A 17 3.65 1.44 -4.36
N HIS A 18 4.78 2.10 -4.14
CA HIS A 18 4.79 3.44 -3.59
C HIS A 18 4.57 4.42 -4.74
N TYR A 19 3.62 5.32 -4.58
CA TYR A 19 3.38 6.44 -5.48
C TYR A 19 3.59 7.72 -4.69
N PHE A 20 4.47 8.59 -5.17
CA PHE A 20 4.71 9.89 -4.55
C PHE A 20 4.45 11.01 -5.56
N ASP A 21 3.68 12.00 -5.12
CA ASP A 21 3.46 13.26 -5.82
C ASP A 21 3.71 14.39 -4.80
N PRO A 22 4.70 15.28 -5.01
CA PRO A 22 5.04 16.32 -4.04
C PRO A 22 3.87 17.24 -3.66
N LYS A 23 2.89 17.41 -4.56
CA LYS A 23 1.72 18.28 -4.32
C LYS A 23 0.61 17.53 -3.62
N LYS A 24 0.38 16.26 -3.98
CA LYS A 24 -0.77 15.48 -3.50
C LYS A 24 -0.48 14.64 -2.27
N GLY A 25 0.72 14.09 -2.16
CA GLY A 25 1.15 13.23 -1.07
C GLY A 25 1.70 11.89 -1.54
N THR A 26 1.67 10.89 -0.66
CA THR A 26 2.14 9.52 -0.95
C THR A 26 1.01 8.52 -0.82
N ALA A 27 0.97 7.56 -1.74
CA ALA A 27 0.06 6.44 -1.69
C ALA A 27 0.80 5.11 -1.71
N ARG A 28 0.39 4.21 -0.82
CA ARG A 28 0.71 2.78 -0.93
C ARG A 28 -0.39 2.09 -1.71
N ILE A 29 -0.06 1.55 -2.89
CA ILE A 29 -0.98 0.80 -3.74
C ILE A 29 -0.76 -0.69 -3.50
N ILE A 30 -1.84 -1.41 -3.27
CA ILE A 30 -1.82 -2.85 -2.99
C ILE A 30 -2.75 -3.59 -3.95
N CYS A 31 -2.20 -4.56 -4.70
CA CYS A 31 -2.98 -5.42 -5.61
C CYS A 31 -3.26 -6.78 -4.95
N LYS A 32 -4.50 -6.99 -4.48
CA LYS A 32 -4.97 -8.26 -3.94
C LYS A 32 -5.39 -9.20 -5.07
N PRO A 33 -4.84 -10.41 -5.19
CA PRO A 33 -5.30 -11.36 -6.19
C PRO A 33 -6.68 -11.93 -5.87
N ASN A 34 -7.53 -12.03 -6.90
CA ASN A 34 -8.89 -12.55 -6.76
C ASN A 34 -8.94 -14.09 -6.60
N TYR A 35 -7.86 -14.78 -6.95
CA TYR A 35 -7.71 -16.24 -6.86
C TYR A 35 -7.10 -16.75 -5.55
N GLY A 36 -6.97 -15.88 -4.53
CA GLY A 36 -6.49 -16.22 -3.19
C GLY A 36 -5.00 -15.94 -2.94
N PHE A 37 -4.64 -15.74 -1.67
CA PHE A 37 -3.27 -15.37 -1.24
C PHE A 37 -2.24 -16.50 -1.39
N ASP A 38 -2.66 -17.76 -1.32
CA ASP A 38 -1.73 -18.90 -1.34
C ASP A 38 -1.03 -19.04 -2.69
N LYS A 39 -1.75 -18.82 -3.79
CA LYS A 39 -1.18 -18.79 -5.15
C LYS A 39 -0.27 -17.58 -5.37
N TRP A 40 -0.50 -16.50 -4.62
CA TRP A 40 0.21 -15.24 -4.77
C TRP A 40 1.59 -15.25 -4.12
N LYS A 41 1.70 -15.83 -2.91
CA LYS A 41 2.99 -16.05 -2.25
C LYS A 41 3.96 -16.79 -3.17
N THR A 42 3.45 -17.73 -3.97
CA THR A 42 4.22 -18.48 -4.97
C THR A 42 4.65 -17.62 -6.16
N TYR A 43 3.84 -16.65 -6.60
CA TYR A 43 4.12 -15.79 -7.74
C TYR A 43 5.14 -14.70 -7.43
N ILE A 44 5.04 -14.04 -6.26
CA ILE A 44 5.96 -12.97 -5.85
C ILE A 44 7.27 -13.50 -5.27
N ARG A 45 7.25 -14.52 -4.38
CA ARG A 45 8.48 -15.02 -3.72
C ARG A 45 9.47 -15.68 -4.69
N LYS A 46 9.03 -15.96 -5.93
CA LYS A 46 9.93 -16.37 -7.02
C LYS A 46 10.99 -15.30 -7.30
N TYR A 47 10.65 -14.04 -7.12
CA TYR A 47 11.50 -12.90 -7.40
C TYR A 47 11.93 -12.30 -6.06
N LYS A 48 13.07 -12.74 -5.49
CA LYS A 48 13.64 -12.20 -4.24
C LYS A 48 14.17 -10.76 -4.39
N ASN A 49 13.62 -9.96 -5.30
CA ASN A 49 14.11 -8.65 -5.71
C ASN A 49 12.94 -7.65 -5.74
N ILE A 50 13.06 -6.61 -4.92
CA ILE A 50 12.03 -5.58 -4.70
C ILE A 50 11.71 -4.76 -5.97
N ASP A 51 12.69 -4.56 -6.86
CA ASP A 51 12.48 -3.84 -8.12
C ASP A 51 11.55 -4.62 -9.06
N ILE A 52 11.67 -5.94 -9.07
CA ILE A 52 10.80 -6.81 -9.87
C ILE A 52 9.38 -6.80 -9.30
N GLU A 53 9.24 -6.78 -7.97
CA GLU A 53 7.94 -6.64 -7.33
C GLU A 53 7.28 -5.32 -7.72
N HIS A 54 7.98 -4.19 -7.59
CA HIS A 54 7.50 -2.86 -8.00
C HIS A 54 7.09 -2.82 -9.47
N GLN A 55 7.89 -3.38 -10.37
CA GLN A 55 7.57 -3.48 -11.79
C GLN A 55 6.30 -4.29 -12.05
N LYS A 56 6.10 -5.41 -11.33
CA LYS A 56 4.89 -6.24 -11.46
C LYS A 56 3.66 -5.55 -10.91
N VAL A 57 3.77 -4.82 -9.79
CA VAL A 57 2.64 -4.01 -9.28
C VAL A 57 2.25 -2.94 -10.29
N ARG A 58 3.24 -2.25 -10.85
CA ARG A 58 3.03 -1.22 -11.88
C ARG A 58 2.38 -1.81 -13.12
N GLU A 59 2.86 -2.96 -13.59
CA GLU A 59 2.26 -3.71 -14.70
C GLU A 59 0.78 -4.01 -14.43
N ILE A 60 0.46 -4.55 -13.24
CA ILE A 60 -0.91 -4.81 -12.82
C ILE A 60 -1.72 -3.50 -12.78
N ALA A 61 -1.17 -2.42 -12.24
CA ALA A 61 -1.87 -1.15 -12.09
C ALA A 61 -2.20 -0.45 -13.43
N ILE A 62 -1.42 -0.70 -14.49
CA ILE A 62 -1.60 -0.05 -15.80
C ILE A 62 -2.24 -0.96 -16.86
N ASN A 63 -2.04 -2.28 -16.81
CA ASN A 63 -2.51 -3.21 -17.83
C ASN A 63 -3.91 -3.76 -17.49
N GLU A 64 -4.94 -3.22 -18.15
CA GLU A 64 -6.34 -3.60 -17.93
C GLU A 64 -6.60 -5.11 -18.07
N SER A 65 -5.90 -5.78 -18.99
CA SER A 65 -6.06 -7.23 -19.20
C SER A 65 -5.62 -8.05 -17.98
N VAL A 66 -4.68 -7.52 -17.19
CA VAL A 66 -4.15 -8.13 -15.96
C VAL A 66 -4.96 -7.69 -14.75
N GLN A 67 -5.43 -6.43 -14.71
CA GLN A 67 -6.21 -5.85 -13.61
C GLN A 67 -7.41 -6.71 -13.20
N LYS A 68 -8.11 -7.33 -14.15
CA LYS A 68 -9.29 -8.18 -13.88
C LYS A 68 -9.02 -9.32 -12.88
N ASN A 69 -7.76 -9.73 -12.73
CA ASN A 69 -7.36 -10.79 -11.81
C ASN A 69 -7.10 -10.28 -10.39
N PHE A 70 -7.22 -8.97 -10.15
CA PHE A 70 -6.88 -8.31 -8.90
C PHE A 70 -7.96 -7.34 -8.43
N THR A 71 -8.06 -7.20 -7.12
CA THR A 71 -8.72 -6.07 -6.45
C THR A 71 -7.62 -5.12 -5.99
N ILE A 72 -7.66 -3.87 -6.44
CA ILE A 72 -6.58 -2.90 -6.22
C ILE A 72 -7.05 -1.83 -5.25
N TYR A 73 -6.27 -1.61 -4.19
CA TYR A 73 -6.50 -0.58 -3.18
C TYR A 73 -5.37 0.44 -3.19
N ALA A 74 -5.67 1.67 -2.81
CA ALA A 74 -4.67 2.70 -2.54
C ALA A 74 -4.92 3.31 -1.16
N PHE A 75 -3.85 3.54 -0.41
CA PHE A 75 -3.85 4.17 0.90
C PHE A 75 -3.03 5.44 0.80
N LEU A 76 -3.72 6.57 0.65
CA LEU A 76 -3.14 7.88 0.40
C LEU A 76 -3.03 8.67 1.71
N MET A 77 -1.85 9.23 1.95
CA MET A 77 -1.60 10.27 2.94
C MET A 77 -1.31 11.58 2.21
N GLU A 78 -2.00 12.66 2.59
CA GLU A 78 -1.81 13.98 1.98
C GLU A 78 -0.41 14.55 2.28
N SER A 79 0.12 15.34 1.35
CA SER A 79 1.48 15.92 1.42
C SER A 79 1.79 16.71 2.70
N LYS A 80 0.79 17.35 3.31
CA LYS A 80 0.94 18.11 4.56
C LYS A 80 1.25 17.24 5.80
N TYR A 81 1.07 15.93 5.70
CA TYR A 81 1.41 14.95 6.75
C TYR A 81 2.70 14.18 6.44
N LEU A 82 3.50 14.69 5.50
CA LEU A 82 4.75 14.06 5.10
C LEU A 82 5.93 14.88 5.57
N VAL A 83 6.92 14.18 6.12
CA VAL A 83 8.15 14.76 6.64
C VAL A 83 9.34 14.37 5.77
N ASP A 84 10.42 15.13 5.89
CA ASP A 84 11.66 14.75 5.24
C ASP A 84 12.18 13.45 5.90
N PRO A 85 12.61 12.47 5.09
CA PRO A 85 12.99 11.17 5.62
C PRO A 85 14.24 11.30 6.50
N THR A 86 14.30 10.51 7.58
CA THR A 86 15.45 10.53 8.50
C THR A 86 16.67 9.78 7.93
N GLU A 87 16.44 8.94 6.93
CA GLU A 87 17.45 8.17 6.19
C GLU A 87 17.34 8.51 4.69
N GLU A 88 18.39 8.20 3.92
CA GLU A 88 18.36 8.43 2.48
C GLU A 88 17.23 7.59 1.83
N PRO A 89 16.23 8.23 1.21
CA PRO A 89 15.09 7.50 0.66
C PRO A 89 15.55 6.68 -0.55
N TYR A 90 14.85 5.57 -0.80
CA TYR A 90 15.12 4.74 -1.97
C TYR A 90 14.91 5.50 -3.29
N PHE A 91 14.00 6.48 -3.30
CA PHE A 91 13.76 7.36 -4.44
C PHE A 91 14.07 8.83 -4.07
N PRO A 92 14.88 9.56 -4.87
CA PRO A 92 15.19 10.95 -4.61
C PRO A 92 13.93 11.83 -4.49
N GLY A 93 13.85 12.62 -3.42
CA GLY A 93 12.75 13.55 -3.16
C GLY A 93 11.50 12.93 -2.53
N GLU A 94 11.51 11.63 -2.27
CA GLU A 94 10.46 10.95 -1.53
C GLU A 94 10.41 11.41 -0.06
N LYS A 95 9.20 11.68 0.43
CA LYS A 95 8.95 12.02 1.83
C LYS A 95 8.41 10.83 2.61
N GLU A 96 8.68 10.82 3.90
CA GLU A 96 8.20 9.80 4.83
C GLU A 96 6.81 10.15 5.36
N MET A 97 6.00 9.12 5.63
CA MET A 97 4.71 9.28 6.31
C MET A 97 4.94 9.61 7.79
N GLU A 98 4.35 10.69 8.27
CA GLU A 98 4.30 10.99 9.70
C GLU A 98 2.93 10.61 10.26
N PHE A 99 2.93 9.97 11.42
CA PHE A 99 1.72 9.66 12.17
C PHE A 99 1.74 10.41 13.52
N PRO A 100 0.58 10.85 14.04
CA PRO A 100 -0.78 10.53 13.60
C PRO A 100 -1.23 11.32 12.36
N ALA A 101 -1.93 10.65 11.44
CA ALA A 101 -2.43 11.28 10.21
C ALA A 101 -3.66 10.57 9.62
N PRO A 102 -4.51 11.29 8.88
CA PRO A 102 -5.59 10.68 8.11
C PRO A 102 -5.07 9.94 6.91
N ILE A 103 -5.58 8.72 6.72
CA ILE A 103 -5.40 7.90 5.53
C ILE A 103 -6.70 7.86 4.73
N LEU A 104 -6.62 8.28 3.47
CA LEU A 104 -7.69 8.14 2.48
C LEU A 104 -7.54 6.79 1.78
N ILE A 105 -8.60 5.98 1.81
CA ILE A 105 -8.61 4.63 1.24
C ILE A 105 -9.41 4.65 -0.05
N TYR A 106 -8.81 4.17 -1.13
CA TYR A 106 -9.45 4.05 -2.43
C TYR A 106 -9.46 2.60 -2.92
N LYS A 107 -10.46 2.26 -3.73
CA LYS A 107 -10.51 1.04 -4.53
C LYS A 107 -10.55 1.40 -6.00
N LYS A 108 -9.76 0.71 -6.82
CA LYS A 108 -9.82 0.87 -8.27
C LYS A 108 -11.04 0.14 -8.83
N GLU A 109 -11.84 0.84 -9.62
CA GLU A 109 -13.02 0.30 -10.32
C GLU A 109 -12.90 0.69 -11.81
N GLY A 110 -12.34 -0.22 -12.61
CA GLY A 110 -11.92 0.06 -13.99
C GLY A 110 -10.86 1.15 -14.05
N LYS A 111 -11.15 2.22 -14.80
CA LYS A 111 -10.26 3.39 -14.90
C LYS A 111 -10.35 4.34 -13.71
N ASN A 112 -11.40 4.23 -12.88
CA ASN A 112 -11.69 5.17 -11.81
C ASN A 112 -11.17 4.68 -10.46
N TRP A 113 -10.96 5.64 -9.55
CA TRP A 113 -10.68 5.38 -8.14
C TRP A 113 -11.88 5.81 -7.32
N LYS A 114 -12.48 4.88 -6.58
CA LYS A 114 -13.58 5.14 -5.66
C LYS A 114 -13.04 5.26 -4.24
N GLN A 115 -13.29 6.38 -3.60
CA GLN A 115 -12.96 6.54 -2.17
C GLN A 115 -13.88 5.65 -1.34
N LEU A 116 -13.28 4.85 -0.46
CA LEU A 116 -13.98 3.97 0.47
C LEU A 116 -14.15 4.61 1.84
N ALA A 117 -13.09 5.24 2.37
CA ALA A 117 -13.06 5.79 3.72
C ALA A 117 -11.95 6.82 3.90
N LYS A 118 -12.03 7.56 5.00
CA LYS A 118 -10.96 8.36 5.59
C LYS A 118 -10.81 7.91 7.04
N VAL A 119 -9.61 7.49 7.45
CA VAL A 119 -9.36 6.91 8.77
C VAL A 119 -8.16 7.58 9.42
N GLU A 120 -8.32 8.09 10.63
CA GLU A 120 -7.20 8.59 11.43
C GLU A 120 -6.34 7.42 11.92
N VAL A 121 -5.05 7.45 11.59
CA VAL A 121 -4.09 6.40 11.91
C VAL A 121 -3.06 6.96 12.86
N LYS A 122 -2.85 6.28 13.99
CA LYS A 122 -2.01 6.77 15.09
C LYS A 122 -0.53 6.50 14.92
N ASP A 123 -0.19 5.39 14.26
CA ASP A 123 1.17 4.90 14.11
C ASP A 123 1.27 3.90 12.95
N TRP A 124 2.50 3.47 12.64
CA TRP A 124 2.81 2.48 11.62
C TRP A 124 2.12 1.12 11.84
N SER A 125 1.90 0.70 13.09
CA SER A 125 1.24 -0.58 13.39
C SER A 125 -0.25 -0.51 13.05
N ALA A 126 -0.92 0.57 13.44
CA ALA A 126 -2.31 0.84 13.09
C ALA A 126 -2.48 0.98 11.57
N PHE A 127 -1.49 1.55 10.88
CA PHE A 127 -1.49 1.61 9.43
C PHE A 127 -1.44 0.22 8.78
N ALA A 128 -0.54 -0.65 9.25
CA ALA A 128 -0.43 -2.02 8.75
C ALA A 128 -1.72 -2.82 9.01
N ASP A 129 -2.31 -2.71 10.20
CA ASP A 129 -3.59 -3.34 10.52
C ASP A 129 -4.72 -2.80 9.64
N LEU A 130 -4.75 -1.49 9.36
CA LEU A 130 -5.71 -0.88 8.44
C LEU A 130 -5.60 -1.51 7.05
N GLN A 131 -4.39 -1.55 6.49
CA GLN A 131 -4.13 -2.13 5.18
C GLN A 131 -4.62 -3.58 5.10
N MET A 132 -4.27 -4.41 6.09
CA MET A 132 -4.68 -5.82 6.15
C MET A 132 -6.19 -6.00 6.27
N ASN A 133 -6.84 -5.24 7.16
CA ASN A 133 -8.28 -5.34 7.36
C ASN A 133 -9.06 -4.90 6.12
N THR A 134 -8.62 -3.85 5.42
CA THR A 134 -9.17 -3.42 4.14
C THR A 134 -9.08 -4.53 3.10
N ILE A 135 -7.91 -5.14 2.93
CA ILE A 135 -7.69 -6.16 1.90
C ILE A 135 -8.46 -7.44 2.23
N LEU A 136 -8.58 -7.81 3.51
CA LEU A 136 -9.35 -8.97 3.95
C LEU A 136 -10.87 -8.73 3.98
N GLY A 137 -11.34 -7.51 3.72
CA GLY A 137 -12.75 -7.15 3.78
C GLY A 137 -13.32 -7.14 5.19
N LYS A 138 -12.46 -7.03 6.22
CA LYS A 138 -12.83 -7.00 7.64
C LYS A 138 -13.13 -5.59 8.15
N SER A 139 -12.80 -4.58 7.36
CA SER A 139 -13.08 -3.18 7.68
C SER A 139 -14.56 -2.86 7.47
N GLY A 140 -15.33 -2.91 8.55
CA GLY A 140 -16.63 -2.25 8.63
C GLY A 140 -16.40 -0.75 8.75
N TYR A 141 -16.26 -0.06 7.62
CA TYR A 141 -16.21 1.40 7.61
C TYR A 141 -17.57 1.89 8.07
N SER A 142 -17.67 2.24 9.35
CA SER A 142 -18.88 2.82 9.91
C SER A 142 -19.16 4.12 9.15
N LYS A 143 -20.38 4.21 8.61
CA LYS A 143 -20.91 5.40 7.95
C LYS A 143 -21.01 6.56 8.94
#